data_AF-A0AAV3ZDQ2-F1
#
_entry.id   AF-A0AAV3ZDQ2-F1
#
_cell.length_a   1.000
_cell.length_b   1.000
_cell.length_c   1.000
_cell.angle_alpha   90.00
_cell.angle_beta   90.00
_cell.angle_gamma   90.00
#
_symmetry.space_group_name_H-M   'P 1'
#
loop_
_entity.id
_entity.type
_entity.pdbx_description
1 polymer ?
#
loop_
_entity_poly.entity_id
_entity_poly.type
_entity_poly.pdbx_seq_one_letter_code
_entity_poly.pdbx_strand_id
1 'polypeptide(L)'
;MSNQPVDVTMRLLQPLLDQGYSLYVDIYYCCPNLWNQMQGRNTMLVGTCRENRVGMPADLFQNGQRPGDFDFRRKGQLEATRWFD
;
A
#
# COMPACT_ATOMS: atom_id res chain seq x y z
N MET A 1 -18.74 -15.57 -0.57
CA MET A 1 -18.00 -14.42 -0.01
C MET A 1 -16.71 -14.29 -0.81
N SER A 2 -16.35 -13.08 -1.22
CA SER A 2 -15.11 -12.83 -1.96
C SER A 2 -13.91 -12.91 -1.02
N ASN A 3 -12.81 -13.48 -1.53
CA ASN A 3 -11.51 -13.52 -0.85
C ASN A 3 -10.52 -12.52 -1.45
N GLN A 4 -11.01 -11.52 -2.18
CA GLN A 4 -10.17 -10.42 -2.64
C GLN A 4 -9.61 -9.66 -1.43
N PRO A 5 -8.36 -9.18 -1.47
CA PRO A 5 -7.73 -8.54 -0.32
C PRO A 5 -8.55 -7.40 0.26
N VAL A 6 -9.15 -6.57 -0.61
CA VAL A 6 -9.99 -5.44 -0.22
C VAL A 6 -11.21 -5.89 0.58
N ASP A 7 -11.94 -6.89 0.09
CA ASP A 7 -13.18 -7.38 0.73
C ASP A 7 -12.89 -7.99 2.09
N VAL A 8 -11.79 -8.75 2.20
CA VAL A 8 -11.34 -9.34 3.46
C VAL A 8 -10.96 -8.24 4.46
N THR A 9 -10.15 -7.27 4.05
CA THR A 9 -9.74 -6.16 4.92
C THR A 9 -10.95 -5.34 5.40
N MET A 10 -11.87 -4.97 4.50
CA MET A 10 -13.05 -4.19 4.84
C MET A 10 -13.96 -4.92 5.85
N ARG A 11 -14.13 -6.24 5.69
CA ARG A 11 -14.91 -7.04 6.65
C ARG A 11 -14.25 -7.12 8.02
N LEU A 12 -12.93 -7.30 8.07
CA LEU A 12 -12.20 -7.39 9.34
C LEU A 12 -12.14 -6.06 10.08
N LEU A 13 -12.05 -4.95 9.35
CA LEU A 13 -11.91 -3.61 9.93
C LEU A 13 -13.22 -2.90 10.18
N GLN A 14 -14.37 -3.46 9.79
CA GLN A 14 -15.68 -2.81 9.90
C GLN A 14 -15.90 -2.03 11.23
N PRO A 15 -15.60 -2.58 12.43
CA PRO A 15 -15.81 -1.85 13.68
C PRO A 15 -14.73 -0.80 14.01
N LEU A 16 -13.65 -0.74 13.24
CA LEU A 16 -12.46 0.11 13.46
C LEU A 16 -12.30 1.21 12.39
N LEU A 17 -13.08 1.17 11.30
CA LEU A 17 -13.06 2.18 10.26
C LEU A 17 -13.49 3.55 10.79
N ASP A 18 -13.04 4.62 10.13
CA ASP A 18 -13.43 6.01 10.39
C ASP A 18 -12.95 6.60 11.74
N GLN A 19 -12.14 5.85 12.49
CA GLN A 19 -11.62 6.26 13.81
C GLN A 19 -10.24 6.94 13.78
N GLY A 20 -9.61 7.10 12.61
CA GLY A 20 -8.27 7.69 12.51
C GLY A 20 -7.11 6.71 12.72
N TYR A 21 -7.38 5.40 12.76
CA TYR A 21 -6.33 4.40 12.93
C TYR A 21 -5.43 4.25 11.70
N SER A 22 -4.24 3.70 11.93
CA SER A 22 -3.30 3.29 10.88
C SER A 22 -3.28 1.76 10.78
N LEU A 23 -3.61 1.25 9.61
CA LEU A 23 -3.58 -0.16 9.28
C LEU A 23 -2.21 -0.55 8.73
N TYR A 24 -1.59 -1.55 9.34
CA TYR A 24 -0.36 -2.16 8.83
C TYR A 24 -0.69 -3.51 8.19
N VAL A 25 -0.26 -3.73 6.95
CA VAL A 25 -0.64 -4.91 6.16
C VAL A 25 0.54 -5.67 5.57
N ASP A 26 0.32 -6.97 5.40
CA ASP A 26 1.20 -7.84 4.60
C ASP A 26 1.12 -7.52 3.10
N ILE A 27 2.13 -7.98 2.36
CA ILE A 27 2.28 -7.84 0.92
C ILE A 27 1.11 -8.35 0.09
N TYR A 28 0.38 -9.36 0.58
CA TYR A 28 -0.83 -9.86 -0.06
C TYR A 28 -1.94 -8.80 -0.11
N TYR A 29 -2.04 -7.97 0.93
CA TYR A 29 -3.07 -6.94 1.09
C TYR A 29 -2.61 -5.55 0.63
N CYS A 30 -1.30 -5.30 0.56
CA CYS A 30 -0.76 -4.03 0.05
C CYS A 30 -1.10 -3.85 -1.45
N CYS A 31 -2.11 -3.03 -1.74
CA CYS A 31 -2.42 -2.61 -3.09
C CYS A 31 -2.98 -1.16 -3.12
N PRO A 32 -2.73 -0.40 -4.20
CA PRO A 32 -3.20 0.99 -4.31
C PRO A 32 -4.73 1.14 -4.24
N ASN A 33 -5.50 0.14 -4.67
CA ASN A 33 -6.96 0.17 -4.58
C ASN A 33 -7.43 0.16 -3.11
N LEU A 34 -6.82 -0.67 -2.26
CA LEU A 34 -7.14 -0.70 -0.84
C LEU A 34 -6.82 0.63 -0.17
N TRP A 35 -5.67 1.23 -0.50
CA TRP A 35 -5.32 2.56 0.00
C TRP A 35 -6.41 3.60 -0.30
N ASN A 36 -6.88 3.68 -1.56
CA ASN A 36 -7.91 4.66 -1.94
C ASN A 36 -9.20 4.51 -1.12
N GLN A 37 -9.60 3.28 -0.80
CA GLN A 37 -10.78 3.03 0.03
C GLN A 37 -10.56 3.41 1.49
N MET A 38 -9.38 3.12 2.05
CA MET A 38 -9.03 3.44 3.44
C MET A 38 -8.86 4.95 3.65
N GLN A 39 -8.22 5.64 2.70
CA GLN A 39 -8.03 7.08 2.74
C GLN A 39 -9.37 7.83 2.77
N GLY A 40 -10.38 7.35 2.02
CA GLY A 40 -11.73 7.90 2.06
C GLY A 40 -12.47 7.68 3.39
N ARG A 41 -11.93 6.85 4.28
CA ARG A 41 -12.49 6.44 5.58
C ARG A 41 -11.61 6.83 6.75
N ASN A 42 -10.85 7.92 6.59
CA ASN A 42 -9.93 8.43 7.62
C ASN A 42 -9.04 7.33 8.23
N THR A 43 -8.62 6.36 7.42
CA THR A 43 -7.78 5.23 7.83
C THR A 43 -6.53 5.24 6.98
N MET A 44 -5.36 5.36 7.62
CA MET A 44 -4.08 5.27 6.91
C MET A 44 -3.73 3.81 6.67
N LEU A 45 -3.02 3.50 5.58
CA LEU A 45 -2.54 2.15 5.28
C LEU A 45 -1.04 2.12 4.99
N VAL A 46 -0.32 1.24 5.67
CA VAL A 46 1.12 1.04 5.49
C VAL A 46 1.37 -0.44 5.23
N GLY A 47 2.25 -0.76 4.29
CA GLY A 47 2.64 -2.14 4.04
C GLY A 47 3.71 -2.27 2.97
N THR A 48 4.28 -3.45 2.88
CA THR A 48 5.22 -3.80 1.81
C THR A 48 4.42 -4.18 0.57
N CYS A 49 4.73 -3.63 -0.61
CA CYS A 49 4.00 -3.94 -1.84
C CYS A 49 4.86 -4.74 -2.81
N ARG A 50 4.24 -5.59 -3.66
CA ARG A 50 4.96 -6.24 -4.77
C ARG A 50 5.23 -5.23 -5.88
N GLU A 51 6.40 -5.32 -6.50
CA GLU A 51 6.78 -4.49 -7.65
C GLU A 51 5.78 -4.58 -8.82
N ASN A 52 5.24 -5.77 -9.07
CA ASN A 52 4.32 -6.05 -10.18
C ASN A 52 2.85 -5.79 -9.83
N ARG A 53 2.58 -5.14 -8.68
CA ARG A 53 1.21 -4.80 -8.29
C ARG A 53 0.69 -3.67 -9.19
N VAL A 54 -0.52 -3.84 -9.72
CA VAL A 54 -1.19 -2.82 -10.53
C VAL A 54 -1.24 -1.48 -9.80
N GLY A 55 -0.74 -0.44 -10.46
CA GLY A 55 -0.68 0.93 -9.93
C GLY A 55 0.63 1.29 -9.24
N MET A 56 1.59 0.36 -9.13
CA MET A 56 2.94 0.67 -8.67
C MET A 56 3.75 1.38 -9.76
N PRO A 57 4.62 2.34 -9.39
CA PRO A 57 5.48 3.07 -10.33
C PRO A 57 6.58 2.14 -10.85
N ALA A 58 6.49 1.71 -12.11
CA ALA A 58 7.46 0.79 -12.70
C ALA A 58 8.89 1.37 -12.73
N ASP A 59 9.02 2.70 -12.80
CA ASP A 59 10.29 3.39 -12.77
C ASP A 59 11.00 3.32 -11.41
N LEU A 60 10.25 3.15 -10.31
CA LEU A 60 10.81 2.91 -8.98
C LEU A 60 11.55 1.55 -8.90
N PHE A 61 11.19 0.61 -9.79
CA PHE A 61 11.72 -0.76 -9.82
C PHE A 61 12.82 -0.97 -10.88
N GLN A 62 13.29 0.09 -11.54
CA GLN A 62 14.30 -0.02 -12.60
C GLN A 62 15.67 -0.51 -12.10
N ASN A 63 16.42 -1.10 -13.02
CA ASN A 63 17.78 -1.59 -12.80
C ASN A 63 18.78 -0.42 -12.76
N GLY A 64 19.84 -0.54 -11.97
CA GLY A 64 20.92 0.45 -11.88
C GLY A 64 21.12 1.08 -10.51
N GLN A 65 20.30 0.71 -9.52
CA GLN A 65 20.49 1.07 -8.13
C GLN A 65 21.66 0.29 -7.50
N ARG A 66 22.37 0.95 -6.60
CA ARG A 66 23.45 0.40 -5.79
C ARG A 66 22.95 0.06 -4.39
N PRO A 67 23.53 -0.94 -3.70
CA PRO A 67 23.25 -1.20 -2.28
C PRO A 67 23.35 0.07 -1.45
N GLY A 68 22.33 0.34 -0.65
CA GLY A 68 22.17 1.58 0.12
C GLY A 68 21.41 2.70 -0.59
N ASP A 69 21.02 2.54 -1.86
CA ASP A 69 20.22 3.54 -2.57
C ASP A 69 18.76 3.55 -2.04
N PHE A 70 18.18 4.74 -1.96
CA PHE A 70 16.79 4.98 -1.59
C PHE A 70 16.10 5.81 -2.67
N ASP A 71 14.87 5.42 -3.03
CA ASP A 71 14.04 6.18 -3.96
C ASP A 71 12.56 6.14 -3.55
N PHE A 72 11.77 7.11 -4.00
CA PHE A 72 10.34 7.20 -3.68
C PHE A 72 9.50 7.87 -4.77
N ARG A 73 8.22 7.52 -4.84
CA ARG A 73 7.22 8.20 -5.67
C ARG A 73 5.99 8.53 -4.85
N ARG A 74 5.39 9.67 -5.13
CA ARG A 74 4.22 10.15 -4.40
C ARG A 74 3.08 10.53 -5.35
N LYS A 75 1.87 10.12 -4.99
CA LYS A 75 0.61 10.52 -5.63
C LYS A 75 -0.36 11.02 -4.56
N GLY A 76 -0.50 12.34 -4.44
CA GLY A 76 -1.35 12.94 -3.41
C GLY A 76 -0.84 12.64 -2.00
N GLN A 77 -1.55 11.81 -1.24
CA GLN A 77 -1.13 11.35 0.11
C GLN A 77 -0.57 9.92 0.10
N LEU A 78 -0.60 9.23 -1.04
CA LEU A 78 0.00 7.91 -1.20
C LEU A 78 1.48 8.07 -1.55
N GLU A 79 2.35 7.43 -0.78
CA GLU A 79 3.79 7.36 -1.03
C GLU A 79 4.23 5.91 -1.18
N ALA A 80 5.02 5.64 -2.21
CA ALA A 80 5.69 4.36 -2.44
C ALA A 80 7.19 4.59 -2.31
N THR A 81 7.82 3.89 -1.37
CA THR A 81 9.25 3.97 -1.08
C THR A 81 9.93 2.66 -1.44
N ARG A 82 11.18 2.74 -1.91
CA ARG A 82 12.04 1.58 -2.14
C ARG A 82 13.40 1.85 -1.50
N TRP A 83 13.84 0.88 -0.72
CA TRP A 83 15.21 0.76 -0.25
C TRP A 83 15.86 -0.38 -1.02
N PHE A 84 17.09 -0.19 -1.48
CA PHE A 84 17.87 -1.21 -2.16
C PHE A 84 18.95 -1.71 -1.20
N ASP A 85 18.74 -2.91 -0.64
CA ASP A 85 19.66 -3.55 0.30
C ASP A 85 21.05 -3.86 -0.29
#